data_AF-A0A1V6AMN0-F1
#
_entry.id   AF-A0A1V6AMN0-F1
#
_cell.length_a   1.000
_cell.length_b   1.000
_cell.length_c   1.000
_cell.angle_alpha   90.00
_cell.angle_beta   90.00
_cell.angle_gamma   90.00
#
_symmetry.space_group_name_H-M   'P 1'
#
loop_
_entity.id
_entity.type
_entity.pdbx_description
1 polymer ?
#
loop_
_entity_poly.entity_id
_entity_poly.type
_entity_poly.pdbx_seq_one_letter_code
_entity_poly.pdbx_strand_id
1 'polypeptide(L)'
;MDMKDKIKEVYEGLEKEGYVIGDLGSVTVSSDGSAKVMINMHSPYVLALSCLGEDLPCITNQMLSVIGGKVTYTEESGINAKLVANDGAVCYGKNLEEAVLCCKVLERAAMVYLTVAPFGDAKEVI
;
A
#
# COMPACT_ATOMS: atom_id res chain seq x y z
N MET A 1 7.91 -6.54 34.71
CA MET A 1 7.63 -6.47 33.27
C MET A 1 8.43 -5.30 32.73
N ASP A 2 9.40 -5.59 31.85
CA ASP A 2 10.34 -4.60 31.35
C ASP A 2 9.61 -3.58 30.46
N MET A 3 10.10 -2.35 30.36
CA MET A 3 9.48 -1.30 29.54
C MET A 3 9.35 -1.73 28.07
N LYS A 4 10.31 -2.55 27.62
CA LYS A 4 10.33 -3.16 26.28
C LYS A 4 9.18 -4.15 26.06
N ASP A 5 8.82 -4.92 27.08
CA ASP A 5 7.74 -5.90 26.99
C ASP A 5 6.38 -5.19 26.82
N LYS A 6 6.18 -4.07 27.53
CA LYS A 6 4.98 -3.23 27.38
C LYS A 6 4.85 -2.60 26.01
N ILE A 7 5.96 -2.10 25.45
CA ILE A 7 5.95 -1.52 24.10
C ILE A 7 5.59 -2.60 23.07
N LYS A 8 6.14 -3.80 23.21
CA LYS A 8 5.88 -4.93 22.31
C LYS A 8 4.41 -5.37 22.34
N GLU A 9 3.82 -5.49 23.53
CA GLU A 9 2.41 -5.88 23.70
C GLU A 9 1.44 -4.87 23.08
N VAL A 10 1.73 -3.56 23.21
CA VAL A 10 0.94 -2.49 22.57
C VAL A 10 1.08 -2.55 21.05
N TYR A 11 2.28 -2.76 20.52
CA TYR A 11 2.50 -2.94 19.07
C TYR A 11 1.75 -4.16 18.52
N GLU A 12 1.84 -5.31 19.20
CA GLU A 12 1.13 -6.55 18.80
C GLU A 12 -0.40 -6.41 18.92
N GLY A 13 -0.90 -5.61 19.86
CA GLY A 13 -2.32 -5.25 19.98
C GLY A 13 -2.79 -4.34 18.85
N LEU A 14 -2.00 -3.32 18.52
CA LEU A 14 -2.26 -2.41 17.40
C LEU A 14 -2.18 -3.12 16.04
N GLU A 15 -1.30 -4.11 15.87
CA GLU A 15 -1.28 -5.00 14.71
C GLU A 15 -2.57 -5.85 14.61
N LYS A 16 -3.03 -6.43 15.73
CA LYS A 16 -4.26 -7.24 15.77
C LYS A 16 -5.53 -6.48 15.46
N GLU A 17 -5.59 -5.21 15.84
CA GLU A 17 -6.69 -4.31 15.51
C GLU A 17 -6.53 -3.64 14.13
N GLY A 18 -5.42 -3.93 13.43
CA GLY A 18 -5.18 -3.49 12.08
C GLY A 18 -4.73 -2.03 11.96
N TYR A 19 -4.11 -1.46 13.01
CA TYR A 19 -3.74 -0.04 13.08
C TYR A 19 -2.27 0.26 12.76
N VAL A 20 -1.34 -0.70 12.74
CA VAL A 20 0.07 -0.46 12.37
C VAL A 20 0.65 -1.69 11.66
N ILE A 21 1.27 -1.52 10.49
CA ILE A 21 2.09 -2.58 9.86
C ILE A 21 3.53 -2.06 9.72
N GLY A 22 4.35 -2.17 10.77
CA GLY A 22 5.76 -1.75 10.73
C GLY A 22 5.95 -0.34 10.15
N ASP A 23 6.78 -0.21 9.10
CA ASP A 23 7.12 1.06 8.44
C ASP A 23 5.99 1.65 7.55
N LEU A 24 4.86 0.94 7.37
CA LEU A 24 3.74 1.39 6.52
C LEU A 24 2.83 2.43 7.20
N GLY A 25 3.08 2.78 8.46
CA GLY A 25 2.25 3.73 9.21
C GLY A 25 0.88 3.16 9.60
N SER A 26 -0.10 4.04 9.80
CA SER A 26 -1.46 3.64 10.15
C SER A 26 -2.17 3.03 8.96
N VAL A 27 -2.69 1.81 9.15
CA VAL A 27 -3.57 1.17 8.19
C VAL A 27 -4.94 0.94 8.81
N THR A 28 -5.95 0.62 8.01
CA THR A 28 -7.25 0.19 8.50
C THR A 28 -7.75 -0.95 7.64
N VAL A 29 -8.03 -2.09 8.28
CA VAL A 29 -8.53 -3.28 7.60
C VAL A 29 -10.06 -3.26 7.59
N SER A 30 -10.65 -3.46 6.42
CA SER A 30 -12.09 -3.62 6.25
C SER A 30 -12.41 -4.76 5.29
N SER A 31 -13.61 -5.31 5.41
CA SER A 31 -14.11 -6.36 4.50
C SER A 31 -15.41 -5.88 3.85
N ASP A 32 -15.47 -5.92 2.52
CA ASP A 32 -16.65 -5.54 1.71
C ASP A 32 -17.77 -6.61 1.74
N GLY A 33 -17.67 -7.66 2.56
CA GLY A 33 -18.58 -8.81 2.49
C GLY A 33 -18.45 -9.65 1.22
N SER A 34 -17.69 -9.19 0.22
CA SER A 34 -17.34 -9.88 -1.02
C SER A 34 -16.03 -10.69 -0.91
N ALA A 35 -15.81 -11.43 0.18
CA ALA A 35 -14.64 -12.31 0.40
C ALA A 35 -13.22 -11.69 0.18
N LYS A 36 -13.12 -10.38 -0.08
CA LYS A 36 -11.88 -9.63 -0.28
C LYS A 36 -11.55 -8.83 0.98
N VAL A 37 -10.28 -8.85 1.35
CA VAL A 37 -9.72 -8.02 2.42
C VAL A 37 -9.25 -6.71 1.81
N MET A 38 -9.65 -5.59 2.41
CA MET A 38 -9.24 -4.25 2.03
C MET A 38 -8.38 -3.65 3.12
N ILE A 39 -7.29 -3.00 2.72
CA ILE A 39 -6.42 -2.25 3.63
C ILE A 39 -6.32 -0.82 3.10
N ASN A 40 -6.87 0.12 3.84
CA ASN A 40 -6.59 1.53 3.64
C ASN A 40 -5.22 1.82 4.24
N MET A 41 -4.32 2.45 3.48
CA MET A 41 -2.96 2.74 3.90
C MET A 41 -2.62 4.20 3.66
N HIS A 42 -2.02 4.81 4.68
CA HIS A 42 -1.54 6.20 4.67
C HIS A 42 0.00 6.24 4.79
N SER A 43 0.69 5.28 4.18
CA SER A 43 2.14 5.18 4.27
C SER A 43 2.82 6.38 3.60
N PRO A 44 4.01 6.81 4.05
CA PRO A 44 4.58 8.10 3.66
C PRO A 44 4.73 8.31 2.15
N TYR A 45 5.26 7.32 1.41
CA TYR A 45 5.49 7.49 -0.02
C TYR A 45 4.20 7.36 -0.84
N VAL A 46 3.30 6.46 -0.46
CA VAL A 46 1.97 6.39 -1.09
C VAL A 46 1.14 7.64 -0.84
N LEU A 47 1.18 8.20 0.37
CA LEU A 47 0.52 9.47 0.67
C LEU A 47 1.11 10.60 -0.17
N ALA A 48 2.45 10.71 -0.23
CA ALA A 48 3.12 11.71 -1.05
C ALA A 48 2.76 11.58 -2.54
N LEU A 49 2.73 10.37 -3.07
CA LEU A 49 2.29 10.07 -4.43
C LEU A 49 0.82 10.46 -4.63
N SER A 50 -0.07 10.15 -3.69
CA SER A 50 -1.49 10.45 -3.78
C SER A 50 -1.80 11.95 -3.88
N CYS A 51 -0.89 12.79 -3.36
CA CYS A 51 -0.96 14.25 -3.44
C CYS A 51 -0.52 14.82 -4.81
N LEU A 52 0.16 14.03 -5.66
CA LEU A 52 0.59 14.49 -6.99
C LEU A 52 -0.58 14.56 -7.98
N GLY A 53 -1.60 13.71 -7.80
CA GLY A 53 -2.72 13.62 -8.76
C GLY A 53 -2.37 12.82 -10.02
N GLU A 54 -1.28 12.06 -10.00
CA GLU A 54 -0.80 11.22 -11.12
C GLU A 54 -1.01 9.74 -10.81
N ASP A 55 -1.26 8.95 -11.86
CA ASP A 55 -1.27 7.50 -11.77
C ASP A 55 0.14 6.98 -11.46
N LEU A 56 0.25 5.85 -10.77
CA LEU A 56 1.52 5.14 -10.61
C LEU A 56 1.72 4.16 -11.78
N PRO A 57 2.64 4.43 -12.72
CA PRO A 57 2.94 3.50 -13.81
C PRO A 57 3.50 2.17 -13.28
N CYS A 58 3.34 1.09 -14.04
CA CYS A 58 3.83 -0.23 -13.63
C CYS A 58 5.34 -0.37 -13.83
N ILE A 59 6.13 0.15 -12.89
CA ILE A 59 7.58 0.32 -13.04
C ILE A 59 8.43 -0.83 -12.46
N THR A 60 7.82 -1.79 -11.77
CA THR A 60 8.54 -2.97 -11.26
C THR A 60 7.81 -4.28 -11.55
N ASN A 61 8.56 -5.37 -11.74
CA ASN A 61 7.99 -6.72 -11.91
C ASN A 61 7.18 -7.16 -10.69
N GLN A 62 7.51 -6.64 -9.49
CA GLN A 62 6.75 -6.93 -8.27
C GLN A 62 5.35 -6.31 -8.34
N MET A 63 5.21 -5.09 -8.86
CA MET A 63 3.89 -4.49 -9.11
C MET A 63 3.08 -5.34 -10.08
N LEU A 64 3.67 -5.72 -11.22
CA LEU A 64 2.96 -6.54 -12.22
C LEU A 64 2.47 -7.87 -11.61
N SER A 65 3.29 -8.51 -10.76
CA SER A 65 2.96 -9.82 -10.18
C SER A 65 1.97 -9.76 -9.02
N VAL A 66 2.03 -8.72 -8.18
CA VAL A 66 1.24 -8.61 -6.94
C VAL A 66 0.04 -7.68 -7.10
N ILE A 67 0.27 -6.51 -7.71
CA ILE A 67 -0.76 -5.49 -7.90
C ILE A 67 -1.53 -5.73 -9.20
N GLY A 68 -0.88 -6.25 -10.24
CA GLY A 68 -1.51 -6.56 -11.53
C GLY A 68 -1.31 -5.50 -12.61
N GLY A 69 -0.70 -4.36 -12.30
CA GLY A 69 -0.42 -3.32 -13.29
C GLY A 69 -0.24 -1.93 -12.70
N LYS A 70 -0.56 -0.91 -13.50
CA LYS A 70 -0.58 0.49 -13.08
C LYS A 70 -1.64 0.70 -11.99
N VAL A 71 -1.41 1.67 -11.10
CA VAL A 71 -2.36 2.00 -10.03
C VAL A 71 -2.93 3.38 -10.28
N THR A 72 -4.24 3.46 -10.36
CA THR A 72 -4.99 4.68 -10.69
C THR A 72 -5.92 5.08 -9.55
N TYR A 73 -6.60 6.22 -9.69
CA TYR A 73 -7.62 6.67 -8.73
C TYR A 73 -8.97 5.97 -8.89
N THR A 74 -9.12 5.14 -9.91
CA THR A 74 -10.32 4.35 -10.16
C THR A 74 -10.07 2.88 -9.86
N GLU A 75 -11.09 2.19 -9.35
CA GLU A 75 -11.00 0.75 -9.14
C GLU A 75 -11.06 0.02 -10.49
N GLU A 76 -9.97 -0.62 -10.88
CA GLU A 76 -9.85 -1.37 -12.14
C GLU A 76 -9.90 -2.88 -11.91
N SER A 77 -10.54 -3.60 -12.84
CA SER A 77 -10.66 -5.06 -12.75
C SER A 77 -9.29 -5.72 -12.91
N GLY A 78 -8.91 -6.55 -11.94
CA GLY A 78 -7.61 -7.24 -11.94
C GLY A 78 -6.46 -6.43 -11.34
N ILE A 79 -6.72 -5.19 -10.89
CA ILE A 79 -5.74 -4.37 -10.17
C ILE A 79 -6.07 -4.41 -8.67
N ASN A 80 -5.09 -4.83 -7.87
CA ASN A 80 -5.24 -5.03 -6.42
C ASN A 80 -4.94 -3.75 -5.61
N ALA A 81 -4.90 -2.57 -6.22
CA ALA A 81 -4.73 -1.31 -5.51
C ALA A 81 -5.46 -0.16 -6.22
N LYS A 82 -5.85 0.87 -5.47
CA LYS A 82 -6.27 2.17 -5.99
C LYS A 82 -5.73 3.30 -5.13
N LEU A 83 -5.42 4.43 -5.74
CA LEU A 83 -5.05 5.66 -5.04
C LEU A 83 -6.30 6.41 -4.55
N VAL A 84 -6.13 7.14 -3.46
CA VAL A 84 -7.14 8.06 -2.91
C VAL A 84 -6.49 9.42 -2.77
N ALA A 85 -7.01 10.40 -3.52
CA ALA A 85 -6.39 11.72 -3.64
C ALA A 85 -6.21 12.40 -2.27
N ASN A 86 -4.97 12.78 -1.95
CA ASN A 86 -4.56 13.42 -0.70
C ASN A 86 -4.81 12.58 0.58
N ASP A 87 -4.98 11.27 0.45
CA ASP A 87 -5.29 10.39 1.58
C ASP A 87 -4.42 9.12 1.57
N GLY A 88 -4.05 8.59 0.40
CA GLY A 88 -3.14 7.44 0.29
C GLY A 88 -3.63 6.43 -0.73
N ALA A 89 -3.83 5.19 -0.31
CA ALA A 89 -4.33 4.12 -1.18
C ALA A 89 -5.18 3.09 -0.44
N VAL A 90 -5.95 2.34 -1.22
CA VAL A 90 -6.63 1.12 -0.79
C VAL A 90 -5.99 -0.05 -1.52
N CYS A 91 -5.52 -1.05 -0.77
CA CYS A 91 -5.02 -2.31 -1.30
C CYS A 91 -6.01 -3.43 -1.05
N TYR A 92 -6.04 -4.39 -1.97
CA TYR A 92 -6.96 -5.52 -1.97
C TYR A 92 -6.17 -6.83 -1.94
N GLY A 93 -6.77 -7.86 -1.33
CA GLY A 93 -6.27 -9.23 -1.37
C GLY A 93 -7.38 -10.24 -1.11
N LYS A 94 -7.17 -11.51 -1.50
CA LYS A 94 -8.10 -12.60 -1.18
C LYS A 94 -8.05 -12.98 0.31
N ASN A 95 -6.93 -12.69 0.95
CA ASN A 95 -6.70 -12.84 2.38
C ASN A 95 -5.86 -11.66 2.89
N LEU A 96 -5.68 -11.61 4.21
CA LEU A 96 -4.94 -10.53 4.85
C LEU A 96 -3.48 -10.52 4.37
N GLU A 97 -2.86 -11.69 4.20
CA GLU A 97 -1.47 -11.81 3.78
C GLU A 97 -1.21 -11.20 2.38
N GLU A 98 -2.10 -11.48 1.42
CA GLU A 98 -2.03 -10.92 0.07
C GLU A 98 -2.28 -9.41 0.07
N ALA A 99 -3.23 -8.93 0.88
CA ALA A 99 -3.52 -7.50 1.01
C ALA A 99 -2.32 -6.76 1.62
N VAL A 100 -1.70 -7.32 2.67
CA VAL A 100 -0.48 -6.76 3.30
C VAL A 100 0.69 -6.78 2.33
N LEU A 101 0.85 -7.85 1.54
CA LEU A 101 1.88 -7.92 0.51
C LEU A 101 1.66 -6.82 -0.54
N CYS A 102 0.42 -6.60 -0.97
CA CYS A 102 0.07 -5.52 -1.88
C CYS A 102 0.46 -4.14 -1.32
N CYS A 103 0.14 -3.86 -0.05
CA CYS A 103 0.56 -2.62 0.61
C CYS A 103 2.09 -2.41 0.59
N LYS A 104 2.85 -3.47 0.91
CA LYS A 104 4.33 -3.42 0.93
C LYS A 104 4.91 -3.16 -0.45
N VAL A 105 4.36 -3.81 -1.48
CA VAL A 105 4.79 -3.61 -2.87
C VAL A 105 4.44 -2.21 -3.35
N LEU A 106 3.24 -1.71 -3.02
CA LEU A 106 2.81 -0.38 -3.40
C LEU A 106 3.67 0.71 -2.77
N GLU A 107 3.96 0.62 -1.47
CA GLU A 107 4.84 1.58 -0.78
C GLU A 107 6.25 1.61 -1.37
N ARG A 108 6.82 0.43 -1.63
CA ARG A 108 8.13 0.35 -2.29
C ARG A 108 8.10 0.95 -3.70
N ALA A 109 7.05 0.69 -4.46
CA ALA A 109 6.90 1.23 -5.80
C ALA A 109 6.76 2.76 -5.80
N ALA A 110 5.93 3.30 -4.90
CA ALA A 110 5.78 4.75 -4.72
C ALA A 110 7.11 5.40 -4.32
N MET A 111 7.85 4.78 -3.39
CA MET A 111 9.18 5.25 -3.01
C MET A 111 10.15 5.30 -4.20
N VAL A 112 10.21 4.25 -5.01
CA VAL A 112 11.07 4.20 -6.20
C VAL A 112 10.65 5.26 -7.22
N TYR A 113 9.35 5.37 -7.53
CA TYR A 113 8.83 6.35 -8.48
C TYR A 113 9.18 7.79 -8.08
N LEU A 114 8.86 8.17 -6.85
CA LEU A 114 9.12 9.52 -6.32
C LEU A 114 10.62 9.83 -6.23
N THR A 115 11.47 8.82 -6.00
CA THR A 115 12.93 9.00 -5.93
C THR A 115 13.55 9.12 -7.32
N VAL A 116 12.99 8.45 -8.33
CA VAL A 116 13.49 8.50 -9.72
C VAL A 116 12.99 9.75 -10.46
N ALA A 117 11.77 10.22 -10.16
CA ALA A 117 11.14 11.34 -10.88
C ALA A 117 12.02 12.60 -11.05
N PRO A 118 12.83 13.04 -10.05
CA PRO A 118 13.75 14.18 -10.25
C PRO A 118 14.86 13.94 -11.28
N PHE A 119 15.16 12.69 -11.60
CA PHE A 119 16.22 12.29 -12.53
C PHE A 119 15.68 11.91 -13.92
N GLY A 120 14.37 11.79 -14.08
CA GLY A 120 13.70 11.47 -15.35
C GLY A 120 12.52 10.50 -15.17
N ASP A 121 11.97 10.05 -16.30
CA ASP A 121 10.78 9.20 -16.31
C ASP A 121 11.14 7.74 -16.05
N ALA A 122 10.40 7.11 -15.13
CA ALA A 122 10.54 5.70 -14.84
C ALA A 122 10.01 4.85 -16.01
N LYS A 123 10.80 3.87 -16.45
CA LYS A 123 10.41 2.98 -17.54
C LYS A 123 9.42 1.92 -17.06
N GLU A 124 8.29 1.81 -17.75
CA GLU A 124 7.30 0.76 -17.49
C GLU A 124 7.80 -0.63 -17.87
N VAL A 125 7.37 -1.61 -17.09
CA VAL A 125 7.48 -3.02 -17.39
C VAL A 125 6.40 -3.36 -18.43
N ILE A 126 6.82 -3.75 -19.63
CA ILE A 126 5.97 -4.16 -20.76
C ILE A 126 5.89 -5.68 -20.79
#